data_AF-A0A7J7M099-F1
#
_entry.id   AF-A0A7J7M099-F1
#
_cell.length_a   1.000
_cell.length_b   1.000
_cell.length_c   1.000
_cell.angle_alpha   90.00
_cell.angle_beta   90.00
_cell.angle_gamma   90.00
#
_symmetry.space_group_name_H-M   'P 1'
#
loop_
_entity.id
_entity.type
_entity.pdbx_description
1 polymer ?
#
loop_
_entity_poly.entity_id
_entity_poly.type
_entity_poly.pdbx_seq_one_letter_code
_entity_poly.pdbx_strand_id
1 'polypeptide(L)'
;MGVFSFFVLLCLILCASSMLVCNGGITSSFVRKIEPSIDMPFDSDVFRVPPGYNAPQQIHITQGYQVGRAMIISWVTVDESGSNTVVY
;
A
#
# COMPACT_ATOMS: atom_id res chain seq x y z
N MET A 1 4.22 -2.76 -59.73
CA MET A 1 3.13 -3.21 -58.84
C MET A 1 3.57 -4.27 -57.83
N GLY A 2 4.45 -5.23 -58.18
CA GLY A 2 4.86 -6.31 -57.26
C GLY A 2 5.75 -5.90 -56.07
N VAL A 3 6.70 -4.97 -56.25
CA VAL A 3 7.63 -4.57 -55.18
C VAL A 3 6.92 -3.79 -54.07
N PHE A 4 6.03 -2.86 -54.43
CA PHE A 4 5.19 -2.13 -53.47
C PHE A 4 4.27 -3.08 -52.69
N SER A 5 3.66 -4.04 -53.38
CA SER A 5 2.82 -5.07 -52.74
C SER A 5 3.60 -5.93 -51.76
N PHE A 6 4.88 -6.23 -52.04
CA PHE A 6 5.75 -7.00 -51.14
C PHE A 6 6.08 -6.22 -49.86
N PHE A 7 6.42 -4.94 -49.97
CA PHE A 7 6.66 -4.10 -48.79
C PHE A 7 5.42 -3.96 -47.90
N VAL A 8 4.23 -3.85 -48.50
CA VAL A 8 2.96 -3.82 -47.77
C VAL A 8 2.73 -5.14 -47.02
N LEU A 9 2.98 -6.28 -47.67
CA LEU A 9 2.82 -7.60 -47.06
C LEU A 9 3.79 -7.81 -45.90
N LEU A 10 5.07 -7.43 -46.07
CA LEU A 10 6.08 -7.53 -45.03
C LEU A 10 5.73 -6.67 -43.80
N CYS A 11 5.24 -5.45 -44.03
CA CYS A 11 4.84 -4.55 -42.96
C CYS A 11 3.66 -5.12 -42.15
N LEU A 12 2.67 -5.73 -42.83
CA LEU A 12 1.54 -6.39 -42.18
C LEU A 12 1.98 -7.57 -41.30
N ILE A 13 2.91 -8.39 -41.77
CA ILE A 13 3.44 -9.53 -41.00
C ILE A 13 4.17 -9.06 -39.74
N LEU A 14 5.00 -8.01 -39.86
CA LEU A 14 5.72 -7.44 -38.72
C LEU A 14 4.77 -6.84 -37.68
N CYS A 15 3.76 -6.08 -38.12
CA CYS A 15 2.73 -5.55 -37.23
C CYS A 15 1.97 -6.68 -36.50
N ALA A 16 1.54 -7.71 -37.21
CA ALA A 16 0.84 -8.85 -36.61
C ALA A 16 1.72 -9.60 -35.58
N SER A 17 3.00 -9.80 -35.88
CA SER A 17 3.94 -10.45 -34.97
C SER A 17 4.16 -9.66 -33.67
N SER A 18 4.20 -8.32 -33.76
CA SER A 18 4.36 -7.48 -32.56
C SER A 18 3.18 -7.60 -31.60
N MET A 19 1.95 -7.80 -32.10
CA MET A 19 0.76 -7.96 -31.25
C MET A 19 0.75 -9.28 -30.48
N LEU A 20 1.38 -10.35 -30.99
CA LEU A 20 1.50 -11.62 -30.27
C LEU A 20 2.55 -11.57 -29.14
N VAL A 21 3.56 -10.71 -29.24
CA VAL A 21 4.67 -10.64 -28.27
C VAL A 21 4.41 -9.60 -27.17
N CYS A 22 3.46 -8.68 -27.40
CA CYS A 22 3.06 -7.70 -26.41
C CYS A 22 2.09 -8.29 -25.39
N ASN A 23 2.57 -8.57 -24.17
CA ASN A 23 1.69 -8.81 -23.02
C ASN A 23 1.18 -7.45 -22.49
N GLY A 24 0.10 -6.96 -23.09
CA GLY A 24 -0.66 -5.83 -22.56
C GLY A 24 -1.37 -6.27 -21.29
N GLY A 25 -0.72 -6.10 -20.13
CA GLY A 25 -1.27 -6.52 -18.85
C GLY A 25 -2.72 -6.05 -18.66
N ILE A 26 -3.58 -6.93 -18.17
CA ILE A 26 -4.98 -6.62 -17.90
C ILE A 26 -5.04 -5.80 -16.60
N THR A 27 -5.37 -4.51 -16.71
CA THR A 27 -5.71 -3.70 -15.52
C THR A 27 -7.18 -3.89 -15.16
N SER A 28 -7.49 -3.90 -13.87
CA SER A 28 -8.87 -3.89 -13.40
C SER A 28 -9.63 -2.67 -13.95
N SER A 29 -10.88 -2.86 -14.37
CA SER A 29 -11.78 -1.76 -14.74
C SER A 29 -12.27 -0.95 -13.53
N PHE A 30 -11.86 -1.34 -12.31
CA PHE A 30 -12.23 -0.66 -11.09
C PHE A 30 -11.66 0.76 -11.05
N VAL A 31 -12.55 1.74 -11.16
CA VAL A 31 -12.27 3.14 -10.85
C VAL A 31 -12.80 3.41 -9.45
N ARG A 32 -11.91 3.71 -8.50
CA ARG A 32 -12.30 4.11 -7.14
C ARG A 32 -13.15 5.38 -7.22
N LYS A 33 -14.35 5.36 -6.62
CA LYS A 33 -15.13 6.59 -6.44
C LYS A 33 -14.29 7.58 -5.63
N ILE A 34 -14.14 8.80 -6.13
CA ILE A 34 -13.44 9.86 -5.40
C ILE A 34 -14.35 10.26 -4.24
N GLU A 35 -14.15 9.61 -3.09
CA GLU A 35 -14.61 10.16 -1.82
C GLU A 35 -13.78 11.40 -1.51
N PRO A 36 -14.37 12.43 -0.87
CA PRO A 36 -13.62 13.61 -0.49
C PRO A 36 -12.46 13.22 0.41
N SER A 37 -11.23 13.60 0.02
CA SER A 37 -10.02 13.43 0.81
C SER A 37 -9.95 14.46 1.94
N ILE A 38 -11.00 14.49 2.77
CA ILE A 38 -11.08 15.35 3.95
C ILE A 38 -10.49 14.54 5.11
N ASP A 39 -9.58 15.16 5.85
CA ASP A 39 -9.02 14.53 7.05
C ASP A 39 -10.12 14.25 8.08
N MET A 40 -9.96 13.16 8.80
CA MET A 40 -10.89 12.81 9.87
C MET A 40 -10.88 13.92 10.95
N PRO A 41 -12.04 14.37 11.42
CA PRO A 41 -12.14 15.30 12.54
C PRO A 41 -11.48 14.75 13.81
N PHE A 42 -10.95 15.60 14.69
CA PHE A 42 -10.28 15.16 15.93
C PHE A 42 -11.18 14.42 16.93
N ASP A 43 -12.49 14.64 16.87
CA ASP A 43 -13.51 13.98 17.69
C ASP A 43 -13.99 12.65 17.06
N SER A 44 -13.41 12.23 15.94
CA SER A 44 -13.67 10.91 15.36
C SER A 44 -13.33 9.81 16.35
N ASP A 45 -14.14 8.75 16.34
CA ASP A 45 -14.00 7.59 17.21
C ASP A 45 -12.61 6.92 17.13
N VAL A 46 -11.99 6.92 15.95
CA VAL A 46 -10.63 6.40 15.70
C VAL A 46 -9.52 7.16 16.45
N PHE A 47 -9.76 8.41 16.85
CA PHE A 47 -8.80 9.23 17.61
C PHE A 47 -9.11 9.25 19.11
N ARG A 48 -10.08 8.47 19.57
CA ARG A 48 -10.45 8.42 20.98
C ARG A 48 -9.27 7.92 21.83
N VAL A 49 -8.88 8.73 22.80
CA VAL A 49 -7.82 8.41 23.77
C VAL A 49 -8.26 7.23 24.66
N PRO A 50 -7.38 6.25 24.94
CA PRO A 50 -7.67 5.16 25.86
C PRO A 50 -8.05 5.67 27.26
N PRO A 51 -9.08 5.10 27.90
CA PRO A 51 -9.47 5.53 29.24
C PRO A 51 -8.47 5.03 30.30
N GLY A 52 -8.33 5.80 31.39
CA GLY A 52 -7.45 5.48 32.52
C GLY A 52 -6.31 6.50 32.67
N TYR A 53 -5.82 6.65 33.90
CA TYR A 53 -4.71 7.55 34.19
C TYR A 53 -3.43 7.07 33.48
N ASN A 54 -2.78 7.97 32.73
CA ASN A 54 -1.57 7.72 31.96
C ASN A 54 -1.62 6.43 31.11
N ALA A 55 -2.80 6.11 30.58
CA ALA A 55 -3.01 4.90 29.77
C ALA A 55 -2.14 4.93 28.51
N PRO A 56 -1.38 3.85 28.20
CA PRO A 56 -0.58 3.79 26.99
C PRO A 56 -1.43 3.98 25.73
N GLN A 57 -0.97 4.88 24.84
CA GLN A 57 -1.59 5.16 23.55
C GLN A 57 -0.58 5.07 22.41
N GLN A 58 -1.05 5.12 21.16
CA GLN A 58 -0.22 5.01 19.95
C GLN A 58 0.64 3.73 19.94
N ILE A 59 0.08 2.62 20.44
CA ILE A 59 0.76 1.33 20.52
C ILE A 59 1.00 0.81 19.10
N HIS A 60 2.25 0.49 18.78
CA HIS A 60 2.61 -0.13 17.51
C HIS A 60 3.75 -1.12 17.72
N ILE A 61 3.75 -2.17 16.90
CA ILE A 61 4.75 -3.23 16.93
C ILE A 61 5.42 -3.35 15.57
N THR A 62 6.71 -3.70 15.59
CA THR A 62 7.44 -4.03 14.38
C THR A 62 8.41 -5.18 14.64
N GLN A 63 8.87 -5.82 13.57
CA GLN A 63 9.84 -6.89 13.63
C GLN A 63 11.16 -6.37 14.22
N GLY A 64 11.61 -6.97 15.31
CA GLY A 64 12.84 -6.58 16.02
C GLY A 64 14.07 -7.42 15.65
N TYR A 65 13.91 -8.45 14.82
CA TYR A 65 14.99 -9.35 14.46
C TYR A 65 14.85 -9.90 13.04
N GLN A 66 15.96 -10.10 12.32
CA GLN A 66 15.99 -10.46 10.89
C GLN A 66 15.11 -11.66 10.51
N VAL A 67 15.00 -12.67 11.38
CA VAL A 67 14.23 -13.89 11.10
C VAL A 67 12.91 -14.00 11.90
N GLY A 68 12.36 -12.87 12.37
CA GLY A 68 11.06 -12.83 13.03
C GLY A 68 11.03 -13.38 14.46
N ARG A 69 12.18 -13.45 15.15
CA ARG A 69 12.30 -13.99 16.53
C ARG A 69 12.19 -12.95 17.64
N ALA A 70 12.04 -11.68 17.31
CA ALA A 70 11.86 -10.60 18.28
C ALA A 70 10.91 -9.54 17.74
N MET A 71 10.29 -8.79 18.64
CA MET A 71 9.44 -7.64 18.33
C MET A 71 9.94 -6.40 19.06
N ILE A 72 9.85 -5.26 18.39
CA ILE A 72 9.94 -3.94 19.01
C ILE A 72 8.51 -3.53 19.34
N ILE A 73 8.26 -3.16 20.59
CA ILE A 73 6.96 -2.72 21.09
C ILE A 73 7.13 -1.26 21.52
N SER A 74 6.34 -0.36 20.94
CA SER A 74 6.43 1.09 21.17
C SER A 74 5.07 1.64 21.53
N TRP A 75 5.02 2.57 22.50
CA TRP A 75 3.81 3.26 22.95
C TRP A 75 4.19 4.63 23.54
N VAL A 76 3.16 5.44 23.81
CA VAL A 76 3.30 6.76 24.44
C VAL A 76 2.45 6.81 25.72
N THR A 77 3.06 7.29 26.82
CA THR A 77 2.37 7.74 28.04
C THR A 77 2.46 9.25 28.11
N VAL A 78 1.32 9.94 28.11
CA VAL A 78 1.26 11.40 27.86
C VAL A 78 1.45 12.22 29.14
N ASP A 79 0.92 11.74 30.26
CA ASP A 79 0.85 12.53 31.49
C ASP A 79 2.23 12.59 32.18
N GLU A 80 2.93 11.45 32.20
CA GLU A 80 4.25 11.31 32.81
C GLU A 80 5.02 10.10 32.26
N SER A 81 6.30 10.00 32.61
CA SER A 81 7.10 8.80 32.33
C SER A 81 6.46 7.57 32.99
N GLY A 82 5.94 6.66 32.17
CA GLY A 82 5.43 5.37 32.65
C GLY A 82 6.52 4.31 32.83
N SER A 83 6.11 3.10 33.20
CA SER A 83 6.98 1.92 33.15
C SER A 83 7.29 1.56 31.68
N ASN A 84 8.51 1.11 31.43
CA ASN A 84 8.94 0.53 30.15
C ASN A 84 8.85 -1.00 30.12
N THR A 85 8.24 -1.61 31.14
CA THR A 85 8.10 -3.08 31.25
C THR A 85 6.95 -3.56 30.37
N VAL A 86 7.23 -4.54 29.52
CA VAL A 86 6.21 -5.30 28.79
C VAL A 86 6.03 -6.66 29.46
N VAL A 87 4.79 -7.03 29.75
CA VAL A 87 4.42 -8.37 30.19
C VAL A 87 3.81 -9.10 28.99
N TYR A 88 4.37 -10.24 28.61
CA TYR A 88 3.98 -11.03 27.43
C TYR A 88 3.93 -12.52 27.75
#